data_AF-A0A8X6WU13-F1
#
_entry.id   AF-A0A8X6WU13-F1
#
_cell.length_a   1.000
_cell.length_b   1.000
_cell.length_c   1.000
_cell.angle_alpha   90.00
_cell.angle_beta   90.00
_cell.angle_gamma   90.00
#
_symmetry.space_group_name_H-M   'P 1'
#
loop_
_entity.id
_entity.type
_entity.pdbx_description
1 polymer ?
#
loop_
_entity_poly.entity_id
_entity_poly.type
_entity_poly.pdbx_seq_one_letter_code
_entity_poly.pdbx_strand_id
1 'polypeptide(L)'
;MLTGKFPLNKPILIAGNLKEAAKLGKRGTLPSAIYGIFSQVGATVVVIRVEESENSDPKLKESETIQNIIGGVNEETGEYIREFKCS
;
A
#
# COMPACT_ATOMS: atom_id res chain seq x y z
N MET A 1 -11.95 -5.44 9.57
CA MET A 1 -12.42 -4.08 9.20
C MET A 1 -11.25 -3.10 9.30
N LEU A 2 -10.60 -2.79 8.16
CA LEU A 2 -9.46 -1.86 8.06
C LEU A 2 -9.88 -0.45 7.58
N THR A 3 -11.19 -0.22 7.45
CA THR A 3 -11.77 0.77 6.53
C THR A 3 -11.61 2.23 6.99
N GLY A 4 -11.29 2.49 8.27
CA GLY A 4 -11.17 3.86 8.78
C GLY A 4 -9.74 4.41 8.82
N LYS A 5 -8.72 3.55 8.89
CA LYS A 5 -7.37 3.99 9.25
C LYS A 5 -6.36 3.95 8.13
N PHE A 6 -6.64 3.16 7.09
CA PHE A 6 -5.83 3.03 5.89
C PHE A 6 -6.75 3.07 4.65
N PRO A 7 -7.11 4.27 4.16
CA PRO A 7 -7.90 4.42 2.94
C PRO A 7 -7.13 3.88 1.74
N LEU A 8 -7.87 3.41 0.74
CA LEU A 8 -7.28 3.03 -0.54
C LEU A 8 -6.66 4.25 -1.24
N ASN A 9 -5.50 4.04 -1.85
CA ASN A 9 -4.73 5.03 -2.62
C ASN A 9 -4.43 6.33 -1.87
N LYS A 10 -4.46 6.33 -0.52
CA LYS A 10 -4.06 7.49 0.29
C LYS A 10 -2.81 7.16 1.11
N PRO A 11 -1.74 7.98 0.99
CA PRO A 11 -0.54 7.81 1.80
C PRO A 11 -0.83 8.19 3.25
N ILE A 12 -0.35 7.36 4.18
CA ILE A 12 -0.41 7.62 5.61
C ILE A 12 0.98 7.49 6.22
N LEU A 13 1.34 8.51 7.01
CA LEU A 13 2.60 8.53 7.73
C LEU A 13 2.50 7.77 9.06
N ILE A 14 3.43 6.84 9.27
CA ILE A 14 3.64 6.15 10.54
C ILE A 14 5.04 6.50 11.05
N ALA A 15 5.12 7.40 12.02
CA ALA A 15 6.36 7.82 12.67
C ALA A 15 6.75 6.84 13.79
N GLY A 16 7.49 5.77 13.46
CA GLY A 16 8.13 4.88 14.43
C GLY A 16 7.23 4.10 15.39
N ASN A 17 5.90 4.15 15.23
CA ASN A 17 4.97 3.60 16.21
C ASN A 17 4.49 2.19 15.82
N LEU A 18 5.00 1.18 16.51
CA LEU A 18 4.62 -0.23 16.31
C LEU A 18 3.12 -0.49 16.54
N LYS A 19 2.45 0.25 17.44
CA LYS A 19 1.01 0.10 17.67
C LYS A 19 0.17 0.59 16.49
N GLU A 20 0.67 1.59 15.77
CA GLU A 20 0.04 2.11 14.56
C GLU A 20 0.22 1.14 13.39
N ALA A 21 1.42 0.56 13.26
CA ALA A 21 1.69 -0.47 12.26
C ALA A 21 0.98 -1.81 12.52
N ALA A 22 0.74 -2.17 13.79
CA ALA A 22 -0.05 -3.37 14.11
C ALA A 22 -1.47 -3.35 13.51
N LYS A 23 -1.99 -2.15 13.20
CA LYS A 23 -3.30 -1.96 12.57
C LYS A 23 -3.31 -2.26 11.06
N LEU A 24 -2.15 -2.47 10.43
CA LEU A 24 -2.02 -2.90 9.03
C LEU A 24 -2.38 -4.37 8.82
N GLY A 25 -2.38 -5.16 9.90
CA GLY A 25 -2.62 -6.60 9.87
C GLY A 25 -1.33 -7.40 10.00
N LYS A 26 -1.48 -8.70 10.26
CA LYS A 26 -0.38 -9.64 10.51
C LYS A 26 -0.13 -10.62 9.34
N ARG A 27 -0.80 -10.40 8.20
CA ARG A 27 -0.74 -11.31 7.05
C ARG A 27 0.26 -10.80 6.01
N GLY A 28 0.91 -11.72 5.32
CA GLY A 28 1.87 -11.41 4.25
C GLY A 28 3.24 -10.96 4.75
N THR A 29 3.99 -10.31 3.87
CA THR A 29 5.39 -9.90 4.08
C THR A 29 5.53 -8.52 4.72
N LEU A 30 4.46 -7.71 4.66
CA LEU A 30 4.41 -6.34 5.15
C LEU A 30 4.76 -6.17 6.65
N PRO A 31 4.23 -6.97 7.60
CA PRO A 31 4.57 -6.81 9.02
C PRO A 31 6.05 -7.08 9.33
N SER A 32 6.68 -8.05 8.66
CA SER A 32 8.12 -8.32 8.82
C SER A 32 8.98 -7.18 8.27
N ALA A 33 8.59 -6.61 7.12
CA ALA A 33 9.30 -5.47 6.54
C ALA A 33 9.24 -4.24 7.46
N ILE A 34 8.07 -3.95 8.02
CA ILE A 34 7.89 -2.81 8.93
C ILE A 34 8.68 -3.00 10.22
N TYR A 35 8.70 -4.23 10.77
CA TYR A 35 9.51 -4.53 11.95
C TYR A 35 11.01 -4.32 11.69
N GLY A 36 11.51 -4.71 10.51
CA GLY A 36 12.90 -4.48 10.10
C GLY A 36 13.26 -3.01 9.84
N ILE A 37 12.28 -2.17 9.49
CA ILE A 37 12.50 -0.72 9.35
C ILE A 37 12.50 -0.04 10.72
N PHE A 38 11.55 -0.39 11.59
CA PHE A 38 11.46 0.20 12.94
C PHE A 38 12.52 -0.31 13.92
N SER A 39 13.24 -1.38 13.61
CA SER A 39 14.43 -1.75 14.37
C SER A 39 15.61 -0.79 14.15
N GLN A 40 15.50 0.15 13.20
CA GLN A 40 16.47 1.21 12.96
C GLN A 40 16.09 2.49 13.72
N VAL A 41 17.09 3.29 14.13
CA VAL A 41 16.87 4.54 14.87
C VAL A 41 16.31 5.62 13.95
N GLY A 42 15.19 6.24 14.34
CA GLY A 42 14.62 7.40 13.63
C GLY A 42 13.78 7.06 12.39
N ALA A 43 13.38 5.79 12.20
CA ALA A 43 12.66 5.38 11.01
C ALA A 43 11.20 5.86 10.98
N THR A 44 10.81 6.43 9.83
CA THR A 44 9.43 6.82 9.52
C THR A 44 9.01 6.11 8.25
N VAL A 45 7.79 5.58 8.21
CA VAL A 45 7.27 4.79 7.09
C VAL A 45 6.02 5.45 6.55
N VAL A 46 5.96 5.65 5.23
CA VAL A 46 4.73 6.02 4.54
C VAL A 46 4.10 4.74 4.00
N VAL A 47 2.86 4.48 4.38
CA VAL A 47 2.11 3.32 3.93
C VAL A 47 1.01 3.77 2.97
N ILE A 48 0.92 3.08 1.84
CA ILE A 48 -0.12 3.28 0.84
C ILE A 48 -0.83 1.93 0.66
N ARG A 49 -2.15 1.95 0.78
CA ARG A 49 -2.97 0.76 0.54
C ARG A 49 -3.44 0.75 -0.91
N VAL A 50 -3.03 -0.26 -1.66
CA VAL A 50 -3.51 -0.54 -3.02
C VAL A 50 -4.56 -1.63 -3.00
N GLU A 51 -5.45 -1.60 -3.99
CA GLU A 51 -6.39 -2.70 -4.24
C GLU A 51 -5.64 -3.94 -4.74
N GLU A 52 -5.97 -5.08 -4.13
CA GLU A 52 -5.56 -6.40 -4.62
C GLU A 52 -6.49 -6.79 -5.78
N SER A 53 -5.93 -7.47 -6.79
CA SER A 53 -6.71 -7.98 -7.92
C SER A 53 -7.76 -9.01 -7.48
N GLU A 54 -8.98 -8.91 -7.99
CA GLU A 54 -10.05 -9.90 -7.73
C GLU A 54 -9.97 -11.15 -8.63
N ASN A 55 -9.05 -11.17 -9.60
CA ASN A 55 -8.87 -12.31 -10.49
C ASN A 55 -8.61 -13.60 -9.72
N SER A 56 -8.98 -14.78 -10.23
CA SER A 56 -8.80 -16.06 -9.51
C SER A 56 -7.47 -16.74 -9.81
N ASP A 57 -6.90 -16.46 -10.99
CA ASP A 57 -5.65 -17.04 -11.48
C ASP A 57 -4.42 -16.42 -10.82
N PRO A 58 -3.52 -17.20 -10.20
CA PRO A 58 -2.40 -16.68 -9.42
C PRO A 58 -1.43 -15.81 -10.24
N LYS A 59 -1.22 -16.13 -11.52
CA LYS A 59 -0.32 -15.35 -12.40
C LYS A 59 -0.93 -14.01 -12.83
N LEU A 60 -2.23 -13.98 -13.11
CA LEU A 60 -2.94 -12.76 -13.48
C LEU A 60 -3.15 -11.87 -12.26
N LYS A 61 -3.40 -12.46 -11.08
CA LYS A 61 -3.48 -11.75 -9.80
C LYS A 61 -2.23 -10.92 -9.52
N GLU A 62 -1.06 -11.55 -9.61
CA GLU A 62 0.20 -10.85 -9.33
C GLU A 62 0.44 -9.74 -10.37
N SER A 63 0.21 -10.01 -11.66
CA SER A 63 0.39 -9.01 -12.71
C SER A 63 -0.54 -7.80 -12.54
N GLU A 64 -1.82 -8.02 -12.27
CA GLU A 64 -2.78 -6.94 -12.05
C GLU A 64 -2.53 -6.17 -10.76
N THR A 65 -2.11 -6.87 -9.71
CA THR A 65 -1.71 -6.21 -8.45
C THR A 65 -0.44 -5.37 -8.66
N ILE A 66 0.49 -5.81 -9.50
CA ILE A 66 1.70 -5.03 -9.87
C ILE A 66 1.30 -3.79 -10.69
N GLN A 67 0.39 -3.90 -11.65
CA GLN A 67 -0.15 -2.74 -12.36
C GLN A 67 -0.83 -1.75 -11.40
N ASN A 68 -1.58 -2.26 -10.44
CA ASN A 68 -2.21 -1.49 -9.38
C ASN A 68 -1.21 -0.74 -8.49
N ILE A 69 0.03 -1.24 -8.35
CA ILE A 69 1.13 -0.61 -7.59
C ILE A 69 1.85 0.46 -8.41
N ILE A 70 2.17 0.17 -9.67
CA ILE A 70 2.91 1.09 -10.56
C ILE A 70 2.04 2.31 -10.90
N GLY A 71 0.71 2.11 -10.97
CA GLY A 71 -0.18 3.08 -11.55
C GLY A 71 -0.12 3.02 -13.08
N GLY A 72 -0.96 3.82 -13.74
CA GLY A 72 -1.03 3.85 -15.20
C GLY A 72 -1.68 5.12 -15.69
N VAL A 73 -1.62 5.35 -16.99
CA VAL A 73 -2.45 6.35 -17.65
C VAL A 73 -3.59 5.59 -18.30
N ASN A 74 -4.82 6.04 -18.09
CA ASN A 74 -5.96 5.46 -18.76
C ASN A 74 -5.89 5.87 -20.24
N GLU A 75 -5.63 4.93 -21.14
CA GLU A 75 -5.33 5.22 -22.55
C GLU A 75 -6.47 5.94 -23.28
N GLU A 76 -7.71 5.77 -22.81
CA GLU A 76 -8.90 6.41 -23.39
C GLU A 76 -9.18 7.82 -22.85
N THR A 77 -8.84 8.10 -21.59
CA THR A 77 -9.15 9.40 -20.96
C THR A 77 -7.92 10.29 -20.75
N GLY A 78 -6.71 9.76 -20.91
CA GLY A 78 -5.46 10.45 -20.61
C GLY A 78 -5.29 10.77 -19.11
N GLU A 79 -6.18 10.28 -18.26
CA GLU A 79 -6.12 10.50 -16.81
C GLU A 79 -5.09 9.59 -16.17
N TYR A 80 -4.31 10.15 -15.25
CA TYR A 80 -3.42 9.38 -14.40
C TYR A 80 -4.25 8.57 -13.40
N ILE A 81 -4.22 7.26 -13.56
CA ILE A 81 -4.84 6.31 -12.64
C ILE A 81 -3.98 6.32 -11.37
N ARG A 82 -4.59 6.69 -10.24
CA ARG A 82 -3.95 6.71 -8.91
C ARG A 82 -2.80 7.74 -8.84
N GLU A 83 -3.03 8.93 -9.38
CA GLU A 83 -2.14 10.08 -9.19
C GLU A 83 -1.98 10.41 -7.70
N PHE A 84 -0.78 10.18 -7.15
CA PHE A 84 -0.43 10.64 -5.82
C PHE A 84 -0.14 12.12 -5.84
N LYS A 85 -1.19 12.93 -5.74
CA LYS A 85 -1.07 14.38 -5.62
C LYS A 85 -0.39 14.70 -4.29
N CYS A 86 0.89 15.05 -4.34
CA CYS A 86 1.59 15.63 -3.21
C CYS A 86 0.96 17.02 -2.96
N SER A 87 0.25 17.16 -1.85
CA SER A 87 -0.36 18.41 -1.41
C SER A 87 0.68 19.42 -0.96
#